data_AF-A0A662IPZ4-F1
#
_entry.id   AF-A0A662IPZ4-F1
#
_cell.length_a   1.000
_cell.length_b   1.000
_cell.length_c   1.000
_cell.angle_alpha   90.00
_cell.angle_beta   90.00
_cell.angle_gamma   90.00
#
_symmetry.space_group_name_H-M   'P 1'
#
loop_
_entity.id
_entity.type
_entity.pdbx_description
1 polymer ?
#
loop_
_entity_poly.entity_id
_entity_poly.type
_entity_poly.pdbx_seq_one_letter_code
_entity_poly.pdbx_strand_id
1 'polypeptide(L)'
;MRKPCMTMNMDFKKELTRIKDYEGDMLRLEGLDVGLQAEKPLKQSDISIGFIYSGDFGARVIDHLVNSYGHCGACGHSCIDYKCKYGKFDFSSSMAFAFEVPQADQLPLVIDNPWDYLPRSIPKVDVVVASGLHNDLYLGLPELLRKFDVRALIVLRDHPDDMPLGVFKQVADACNEYGIEVEAPKPSCSLIPRGKLLNTFVKTLRIGRPVVSLHVVRIGESLTIRRAKIHVSAPCGMTWYVLKNLIGYELKSLNPQELRAFYDKISLLHHSYPCTGSMNYDRELGDTILHWASYIDRESIISALGLSRELEEVVEERLKPKH
;
A
#
# COMPACT_ATOMS: atom_id res chain seq x y z
N MET A 1 -28.26 11.05 -18.95
CA MET A 1 -27.87 10.36 -17.70
C MET A 1 -28.01 8.86 -17.89
N ARG A 2 -26.91 8.13 -18.13
CA ARG A 2 -26.95 6.66 -18.14
C ARG A 2 -27.11 6.21 -16.68
N LYS A 3 -28.14 5.41 -16.38
CA LYS A 3 -28.29 4.78 -15.06
C LYS A 3 -27.03 3.96 -14.78
N PRO A 4 -26.43 4.03 -13.57
CA PRO A 4 -25.30 3.17 -13.23
C PRO A 4 -25.71 1.69 -13.36
N CYS A 5 -24.83 0.88 -13.95
CA CYS A 5 -25.05 -0.54 -14.15
C CYS A 5 -25.24 -1.25 -12.79
N MET A 6 -26.18 -2.19 -12.68
CA MET A 6 -26.49 -2.90 -11.42
C MET A 6 -25.26 -3.62 -10.83
N THR A 7 -24.34 -4.14 -11.67
CA THR A 7 -23.08 -4.75 -11.25
C THR A 7 -22.15 -3.73 -10.57
N MET A 8 -21.99 -2.54 -11.15
CA MET A 8 -21.17 -1.45 -10.60
C MET A 8 -21.65 -1.00 -9.22
N ASN A 9 -22.97 -1.00 -8.99
CA ASN A 9 -23.58 -0.64 -7.70
C ASN A 9 -23.37 -1.73 -6.62
N MET A 10 -23.37 -3.01 -7.02
CA MET A 10 -23.03 -4.13 -6.12
C MET A 10 -21.55 -4.13 -5.74
N ASP A 11 -20.65 -3.82 -6.68
CA ASP A 11 -19.22 -3.80 -6.44
C ASP A 11 -18.81 -2.62 -5.54
N PHE A 12 -19.43 -1.45 -5.74
CA PHE A 12 -19.24 -0.28 -4.87
C PHE A 12 -19.59 -0.57 -3.40
N LYS A 13 -20.78 -1.13 -3.12
CA LYS A 13 -21.20 -1.39 -1.73
C LYS A 13 -20.32 -2.43 -1.04
N LYS A 14 -19.91 -3.47 -1.77
CA LYS A 14 -18.99 -4.49 -1.27
C LYS A 14 -17.63 -3.87 -0.93
N GLU A 15 -17.09 -3.05 -1.82
CA GLU A 15 -15.81 -2.37 -1.61
C GLU A 15 -15.87 -1.44 -0.40
N LEU A 16 -16.91 -0.62 -0.28
CA LEU A 16 -17.08 0.28 0.86
C LEU A 16 -17.18 -0.48 2.20
N THR A 17 -17.92 -1.59 2.22
CA THR A 17 -18.03 -2.46 3.41
C THR A 17 -16.67 -3.03 3.77
N ARG A 18 -15.95 -3.57 2.79
CA ARG A 18 -14.60 -4.13 2.97
C ARG A 18 -13.62 -3.08 3.52
N ILE A 19 -13.68 -1.84 3.03
CA ILE A 19 -12.84 -0.74 3.53
C ILE A 19 -13.18 -0.44 4.99
N LYS A 20 -14.47 -0.29 5.34
CA LYS A 20 -14.90 0.04 6.71
C LYS A 20 -14.55 -1.05 7.72
N ASP A 21 -14.74 -2.32 7.35
CA ASP A 21 -14.40 -3.46 8.21
C ASP A 21 -12.89 -3.54 8.48
N TYR A 22 -12.08 -3.39 7.42
CA TYR A 22 -10.63 -3.34 7.52
C TYR A 22 -10.16 -2.16 8.38
N GLU A 23 -10.69 -0.96 8.13
CA GLU A 23 -10.34 0.25 8.90
C GLU A 23 -10.70 0.08 10.38
N GLY A 24 -11.88 -0.45 10.70
CA GLY A 24 -12.29 -0.70 12.08
C GLY A 24 -11.38 -1.69 12.83
N ASP A 25 -10.82 -2.68 12.13
CA ASP A 25 -9.83 -3.60 12.71
C ASP A 25 -8.45 -2.93 12.89
N MET A 26 -7.99 -2.18 11.89
CA MET A 26 -6.69 -1.50 11.94
C MET A 26 -6.65 -0.33 12.93
N LEU A 27 -7.76 0.38 13.17
CA LEU A 27 -7.83 1.45 14.17
C LEU A 27 -7.66 0.95 15.62
N ARG A 28 -7.79 -0.36 15.87
CA ARG A 28 -7.51 -0.98 17.18
C ARG A 28 -6.02 -1.07 17.49
N LEU A 29 -5.19 -0.92 16.46
CA LEU A 29 -3.74 -0.90 16.59
C LEU A 29 -3.30 0.42 17.24
N GLU A 30 -2.23 0.37 18.03
CA GLU A 30 -1.57 1.59 18.48
C GLU A 30 -1.16 2.44 17.26
N GLY A 31 -1.63 3.69 17.23
CA GLY A 31 -1.31 4.64 16.17
C GLY A 31 0.00 5.37 16.44
N LEU A 32 0.83 5.52 15.41
CA LEU A 32 2.10 6.22 15.48
C LEU A 32 1.92 7.72 15.22
N ASP A 33 2.22 8.54 16.21
CA ASP A 33 2.10 10.00 16.10
C ASP A 33 3.05 10.58 15.05
N VAL A 34 2.51 11.47 14.20
CA VAL A 34 3.28 12.36 13.33
C VAL A 34 3.45 13.71 14.03
N GLY A 35 4.68 14.17 14.18
CA GLY A 35 5.04 15.41 14.87
C GLY A 35 5.64 15.23 16.27
N LEU A 36 5.61 14.00 16.81
CA LEU A 36 6.17 13.66 18.12
C LEU A 36 7.24 12.59 17.96
N GLN A 37 8.30 12.62 18.77
CA GLN A 37 9.28 11.54 18.81
C GLN A 37 8.69 10.32 19.53
N ALA A 38 8.98 9.12 19.05
CA ALA A 38 8.64 7.91 19.79
C ALA A 38 9.62 7.70 20.96
N GLU A 39 9.10 7.34 22.13
CA GLU A 39 9.95 6.97 23.28
C GLU A 39 10.67 5.64 23.03
N LYS A 40 10.00 4.71 22.35
CA LYS A 40 10.52 3.41 21.92
C LYS A 40 9.94 3.06 20.56
N PRO A 41 10.71 2.35 19.70
CA PRO A 41 10.18 1.85 18.44
C PRO A 41 9.09 0.80 18.71
N LEU A 42 8.22 0.59 17.71
CA LEU A 42 7.24 -0.49 17.74
C LEU A 42 7.92 -1.82 18.06
N LYS A 43 7.31 -2.57 18.98
CA LYS A 43 7.72 -3.93 19.26
C LYS A 43 7.46 -4.79 18.03
N GLN A 44 8.49 -5.44 17.53
CA GLN A 44 8.41 -6.38 16.42
C GLN A 44 7.64 -7.64 16.84
N SER A 45 6.97 -8.28 15.89
CA SER A 45 6.32 -9.58 16.06
C SER A 45 7.11 -10.67 15.35
N ASP A 46 6.85 -11.93 15.69
CA ASP A 46 7.63 -13.09 15.27
C ASP A 46 7.43 -13.48 13.79
N ILE A 47 6.81 -12.62 12.97
CA ILE A 47 6.64 -12.90 11.54
C ILE A 47 7.98 -12.76 10.83
N SER A 48 8.37 -13.81 10.11
CA SER A 48 9.56 -13.83 9.27
C SER A 48 9.16 -13.63 7.81
N ILE A 49 9.77 -12.66 7.14
CA ILE A 49 9.46 -12.31 5.75
C ILE A 49 10.70 -12.39 4.86
N GLY A 50 10.48 -12.62 3.58
CA GLY A 50 11.50 -12.53 2.54
C GLY A 50 11.03 -11.70 1.35
N PHE A 51 11.96 -11.07 0.65
CA PHE A 51 11.67 -10.32 -0.57
C PHE A 51 12.31 -10.99 -1.79
N ILE A 52 11.54 -11.12 -2.87
CA ILE A 52 12.06 -11.43 -4.21
C ILE A 52 11.60 -10.30 -5.12
N TYR A 53 12.51 -9.43 -5.53
CA TYR A 53 12.14 -8.20 -6.22
C TYR A 53 13.04 -7.92 -7.42
N SER A 54 12.62 -7.02 -8.29
CA SER A 54 13.49 -6.41 -9.29
C SER A 54 13.25 -4.89 -9.33
N GLY A 55 14.33 -4.14 -9.50
CA GLY A 55 14.30 -2.68 -9.60
C GLY A 55 13.92 -1.96 -8.30
N ASP A 56 13.70 -0.65 -8.43
CA ASP A 56 13.66 0.28 -7.30
C ASP A 56 12.42 0.14 -6.41
N PHE A 57 11.32 -0.44 -6.92
CA PHE A 57 10.05 -0.47 -6.19
C PHE A 57 10.12 -1.39 -4.97
N GLY A 58 10.63 -2.61 -5.15
CA GLY A 58 10.84 -3.55 -4.05
C GLY A 58 11.85 -3.00 -3.05
N ALA A 59 12.98 -2.47 -3.53
CA ALA A 59 14.01 -1.83 -2.71
C ALA A 59 13.43 -0.69 -1.84
N ARG A 60 12.58 0.16 -2.41
CA ARG A 60 11.93 1.26 -1.69
C ARG A 60 11.02 0.78 -0.57
N VAL A 61 10.27 -0.30 -0.77
CA VAL A 61 9.43 -0.90 0.29
C VAL A 61 10.29 -1.51 1.39
N ILE A 62 11.39 -2.18 1.03
CA ILE A 62 12.39 -2.69 1.98
C ILE A 62 12.95 -1.55 2.83
N ASP A 63 13.42 -0.47 2.19
CA ASP A 63 13.94 0.73 2.85
C ASP A 63 12.90 1.41 3.75
N HIS A 64 11.63 1.37 3.35
CA HIS A 64 10.56 1.84 4.22
C HIS A 64 10.51 1.00 5.49
N LEU A 65 10.43 -0.33 5.37
CA LEU A 65 10.26 -1.29 6.47
C LEU A 65 11.41 -1.27 7.48
N VAL A 66 12.65 -1.23 7.02
CA VAL A 66 13.83 -1.14 7.91
C VAL A 66 14.09 0.30 8.36
N ASN A 67 13.23 1.24 7.94
CA ASN A 67 13.29 2.65 8.29
C ASN A 67 14.63 3.31 7.93
N SER A 68 15.21 2.94 6.78
CA SER A 68 16.48 3.47 6.27
C SER A 68 16.49 5.00 6.25
N TYR A 69 17.52 5.62 6.82
CA TYR A 69 17.73 7.05 6.70
C TYR A 69 17.86 7.46 5.23
N GLY A 70 17.20 8.55 4.86
CA GLY A 70 17.20 9.04 3.47
C GLY A 70 16.09 8.45 2.59
N HIS A 71 15.40 7.38 3.01
CA HIS A 71 14.23 6.84 2.30
C HIS A 71 13.20 7.92 1.95
N CYS A 72 12.91 8.81 2.92
CA CYS A 72 12.01 9.94 2.73
C CYS A 72 12.82 11.22 2.43
N GLY A 73 13.02 11.52 1.14
CA GLY A 73 13.68 12.75 0.67
C GLY A 73 12.74 13.93 0.36
N ALA A 74 11.43 13.69 0.19
CA ALA A 74 10.49 14.67 -0.36
C ALA A 74 10.34 15.97 0.46
N CYS A 75 10.58 15.92 1.77
CA CYS A 75 10.47 17.11 2.62
C CYS A 75 11.66 18.08 2.49
N GLY A 76 12.81 17.65 1.98
CA GLY A 76 14.05 18.45 1.99
C GLY A 76 14.32 19.06 3.37
N HIS A 77 14.60 20.37 3.39
CA HIS A 77 14.85 21.14 4.63
C HIS A 77 13.66 21.21 5.60
N SER A 78 12.44 20.85 5.16
CA SER A 78 11.25 20.82 6.02
C SER A 78 11.06 19.48 6.76
N CYS A 79 12.02 18.56 6.65
CA CYS A 79 11.99 17.29 7.35
C CYS A 79 12.03 17.49 8.87
N ILE A 80 11.19 16.75 9.60
CA ILE A 80 11.14 16.78 11.07
C ILE A 80 11.75 15.52 11.70
N ASP A 81 12.47 14.74 10.90
CA ASP A 81 13.29 13.58 11.29
C ASP A 81 12.58 12.61 12.25
N TYR A 82 13.12 12.40 13.46
CA TYR A 82 12.60 11.51 14.51
C TYR A 82 11.19 11.88 15.01
N LYS A 83 10.69 13.08 14.69
CA LYS A 83 9.29 13.45 14.94
C LYS A 83 8.34 12.94 13.85
N CYS A 84 8.85 12.46 12.71
CA CYS A 84 8.10 11.80 11.64
C CYS A 84 8.32 10.28 11.72
N LYS A 85 8.73 9.57 10.66
CA LYS A 85 8.84 8.10 10.68
C LYS A 85 10.07 7.55 11.42
N TYR A 86 11.19 8.29 11.47
CA TYR A 86 12.47 7.74 11.94
C TYR A 86 12.44 7.43 13.44
N GLY A 87 12.99 6.27 13.82
CA GLY A 87 13.00 5.79 15.20
C GLY A 87 11.66 5.28 15.74
N LYS A 88 10.57 5.32 14.95
CA LYS A 88 9.24 4.83 15.38
C LYS A 88 9.04 3.34 15.17
N PHE A 89 9.77 2.76 14.24
CA PHE A 89 9.75 1.35 13.93
C PHE A 89 11.05 1.00 13.21
N ASP A 90 11.36 -0.29 13.21
CA ASP A 90 12.38 -0.92 12.40
C ASP A 90 11.88 -2.35 12.26
N PHE A 91 11.82 -2.91 11.06
CA PHE A 91 11.40 -4.29 10.82
C PHE A 91 12.54 -5.16 10.25
N SER A 92 13.79 -4.71 10.38
CA SER A 92 14.98 -5.42 9.92
C SER A 92 15.07 -6.86 10.46
N SER A 93 14.70 -7.10 11.73
CA SER A 93 14.74 -8.44 12.33
C SER A 93 13.70 -9.41 11.76
N SER A 94 12.59 -8.90 11.21
CA SER A 94 11.59 -9.70 10.52
C SER A 94 12.07 -10.10 9.13
N MET A 95 13.05 -9.39 8.56
CA MET A 95 13.51 -9.58 7.19
C MET A 95 14.63 -10.63 7.12
N ALA A 96 14.26 -11.86 6.79
CA ALA A 96 15.22 -12.97 6.70
C ALA A 96 16.07 -12.94 5.43
N PHE A 97 15.53 -12.43 4.32
CA PHE A 97 16.29 -12.23 3.09
C PHE A 97 15.64 -11.20 2.16
N ALA A 98 16.46 -10.62 1.29
CA ALA A 98 16.03 -9.88 0.11
C ALA A 98 16.87 -10.37 -1.08
N PHE A 99 16.21 -10.80 -2.15
CA PHE A 99 16.85 -11.34 -3.35
C PHE A 99 16.41 -10.53 -4.57
N GLU A 100 17.35 -9.84 -5.18
CA GLU A 100 17.12 -9.09 -6.40
C GLU A 100 17.32 -9.97 -7.63
N VAL A 101 16.29 -10.10 -8.46
CA VAL A 101 16.38 -10.75 -9.77
C VAL A 101 16.73 -9.72 -10.85
N PRO A 102 17.21 -10.12 -12.03
CA PRO A 102 17.41 -9.19 -13.15
C PRO A 102 16.13 -8.46 -13.52
N GLN A 103 16.28 -7.23 -14.01
CA GLN A 103 15.13 -6.44 -14.48
C GLN A 103 14.47 -7.11 -15.69
N ALA A 104 13.14 -6.95 -15.80
CA ALA A 104 12.36 -7.63 -16.84
C ALA A 104 12.80 -7.25 -18.28
N ASP A 105 13.35 -6.05 -18.49
CA ASP A 105 13.89 -5.60 -19.77
C ASP A 105 15.27 -6.18 -20.13
N GLN A 106 15.94 -6.81 -19.16
CA GLN A 106 17.20 -7.53 -19.34
C GLN A 106 16.98 -9.04 -19.58
N LEU A 107 15.73 -9.49 -19.48
CA LEU A 107 15.33 -10.88 -19.62
C LEU A 107 14.72 -11.14 -21.01
N PRO A 108 14.81 -12.39 -21.52
CA PRO A 108 14.11 -12.74 -22.75
C PRO A 108 12.60 -12.61 -22.55
N LEU A 109 11.88 -12.33 -23.64
CA LEU A 109 10.41 -12.20 -23.65
C LEU A 109 9.69 -13.43 -23.07
N VAL A 110 10.30 -14.61 -23.26
CA VAL A 110 9.85 -15.88 -22.70
C VAL A 110 11.04 -16.55 -22.04
N ILE A 111 10.85 -16.96 -20.79
CA ILE A 111 11.83 -17.68 -20.00
C ILE A 111 11.43 -19.16 -19.99
N ASP A 112 12.28 -20.01 -20.58
CA ASP A 112 12.05 -21.46 -20.60
C ASP A 112 12.10 -22.07 -19.19
N ASN A 113 12.99 -21.57 -18.34
CA ASN A 113 13.21 -22.09 -16.99
C ASN A 113 13.32 -20.96 -15.94
N PRO A 114 12.24 -20.64 -15.21
CA PRO A 114 12.25 -19.60 -14.17
C PRO A 114 13.31 -19.81 -13.07
N TRP A 115 13.70 -21.06 -12.82
CA TRP A 115 14.69 -21.44 -11.81
C TRP A 115 16.11 -20.96 -12.10
N ASP A 116 16.40 -20.53 -13.33
CA ASP A 116 17.71 -19.97 -13.68
C ASP A 116 17.91 -18.57 -13.07
N TYR A 117 16.81 -17.88 -12.73
CA TYR A 117 16.82 -16.52 -12.20
C TYR A 117 16.30 -16.42 -10.76
N LEU A 118 15.39 -17.32 -10.36
CA LEU A 118 14.88 -17.38 -8.99
C LEU A 118 15.94 -17.89 -8.00
N PRO A 119 15.83 -17.53 -6.70
CA PRO A 119 16.76 -18.02 -5.70
C PRO A 119 16.71 -19.56 -5.61
N ARG A 120 17.89 -20.19 -5.63
CA ARG A 120 18.03 -21.66 -5.54
C ARG A 120 17.58 -22.23 -4.19
N SER A 121 17.67 -21.40 -3.16
CA SER A 121 17.24 -21.70 -1.79
C SER A 121 16.77 -20.43 -1.11
N ILE A 122 15.71 -20.52 -0.32
CA ILE A 122 15.27 -19.44 0.57
C ILE A 122 15.33 -19.90 2.03
N PRO A 123 15.73 -19.02 2.97
CA PRO A 123 15.59 -19.28 4.40
C PRO A 123 14.14 -19.58 4.79
N LYS A 124 13.95 -20.19 5.96
CA LYS A 124 12.60 -20.41 6.52
C LYS A 124 11.94 -19.07 6.79
N VAL A 125 10.86 -18.78 6.07
CA VAL A 125 10.05 -17.57 6.21
C VAL A 125 8.56 -17.90 6.17
N ASP A 126 7.74 -17.03 6.74
CA ASP A 126 6.30 -17.16 6.73
C ASP A 126 5.68 -16.59 5.45
N VAL A 127 6.19 -15.44 5.02
CA VAL A 127 5.64 -14.66 3.91
C VAL A 127 6.76 -14.26 2.94
N VAL A 128 6.54 -14.46 1.65
CA VAL A 128 7.36 -13.85 0.60
C VAL A 128 6.61 -12.67 -0.02
N VAL A 129 7.29 -11.55 -0.15
CA VAL A 129 6.82 -10.37 -0.88
C VAL A 129 7.55 -10.31 -2.22
N ALA A 130 6.79 -10.23 -3.31
CA ALA A 130 7.30 -10.14 -4.66
C ALA A 130 6.91 -8.81 -5.32
N SER A 131 7.78 -8.26 -6.17
CA SER A 131 7.54 -6.99 -6.87
C SER A 131 8.43 -6.85 -8.10
N GLY A 132 7.91 -6.33 -9.21
CA GLY A 132 8.72 -5.98 -10.38
C GLY A 132 9.33 -7.16 -11.14
N LEU A 133 8.81 -8.38 -10.99
CA LEU A 133 9.36 -9.57 -11.64
C LEU A 133 8.84 -9.72 -13.08
N HIS A 134 9.62 -10.39 -13.92
CA HIS A 134 9.13 -10.91 -15.20
C HIS A 134 7.98 -11.91 -14.97
N ASN A 135 6.99 -11.94 -15.87
CA ASN A 135 5.78 -12.75 -15.70
C ASN A 135 6.06 -14.25 -15.54
N ASP A 136 7.04 -14.79 -16.26
CA ASP A 136 7.43 -16.19 -16.12
C ASP A 136 8.09 -16.50 -14.76
N LEU A 137 8.74 -15.52 -14.13
CA LEU A 137 9.26 -15.70 -12.77
C LEU A 137 8.14 -15.74 -11.75
N TYR A 138 7.10 -14.90 -11.93
CA TYR A 138 5.90 -14.99 -11.11
C TYR A 138 5.23 -16.38 -11.21
N LEU A 139 5.15 -16.95 -12.41
CA LEU A 139 4.59 -18.29 -12.63
C LEU A 139 5.43 -19.40 -11.96
N GLY A 140 6.75 -19.18 -11.78
CA GLY A 140 7.63 -20.09 -11.05
C GLY A 140 7.55 -19.98 -9.52
N LEU A 141 7.03 -18.87 -8.98
CA LEU A 141 7.00 -18.64 -7.53
C LEU A 141 6.22 -19.71 -6.75
N PRO A 142 5.00 -20.14 -7.12
CA PRO A 142 4.24 -21.10 -6.32
C PRO A 142 5.02 -22.37 -5.99
N GLU A 143 5.76 -22.92 -6.95
CA GLU A 143 6.55 -24.14 -6.75
C GLU A 143 7.79 -23.88 -5.88
N LEU A 144 8.46 -22.73 -6.04
CA LEU A 144 9.53 -22.30 -5.14
C LEU A 144 9.02 -22.20 -3.70
N LEU A 145 7.91 -21.50 -3.49
CA LEU A 145 7.33 -21.29 -2.18
C LEU A 145 6.91 -22.60 -1.52
N ARG A 146 6.26 -23.50 -2.27
CA ARG A 146 5.89 -24.85 -1.82
C ARG A 146 7.11 -25.65 -1.37
N LYS A 147 8.18 -25.65 -2.17
CA LYS A 147 9.41 -26.41 -1.90
C LYS A 147 10.08 -26.01 -0.59
N PHE A 148 9.89 -24.76 -0.15
CA PHE A 148 10.49 -24.21 1.06
C PHE A 148 9.46 -23.90 2.16
N ASP A 149 8.28 -24.52 2.09
CA ASP A 149 7.21 -24.43 3.09
C ASP A 149 6.76 -22.99 3.43
N VAL A 150 6.82 -22.08 2.46
CA VAL A 150 6.32 -20.70 2.62
C VAL A 150 4.80 -20.72 2.62
N ARG A 151 4.20 -19.98 3.56
CA ARG A 151 2.76 -20.06 3.84
C ARG A 151 1.95 -18.93 3.19
N ALA A 152 2.60 -17.85 2.77
CA ALA A 152 1.93 -16.79 2.05
C ALA A 152 2.80 -16.04 1.04
N LEU A 153 2.15 -15.49 0.02
CA LEU A 153 2.72 -14.65 -1.03
C LEU A 153 1.94 -13.32 -1.10
N ILE A 154 2.67 -12.21 -1.06
CA ILE A 154 2.14 -10.90 -1.47
C ILE A 154 2.85 -10.48 -2.74
N VAL A 155 2.10 -10.03 -3.75
CA VAL A 155 2.67 -9.44 -4.98
C VAL A 155 2.27 -7.97 -5.04
N LEU A 156 3.26 -7.08 -4.91
CA LEU A 156 3.04 -5.64 -5.01
C LEU A 156 3.00 -5.25 -6.50
N ARG A 157 1.84 -4.80 -6.97
CA ARG A 157 1.62 -4.48 -8.39
C ARG A 157 1.50 -2.98 -8.56
N ASP A 158 2.62 -2.34 -8.87
CA ASP A 158 2.69 -0.89 -9.02
C ASP A 158 2.98 -0.45 -10.48
N HIS A 159 3.19 -1.39 -11.40
CA HIS A 159 3.26 -1.20 -12.84
C HIS A 159 2.15 -1.96 -13.59
N PRO A 160 1.67 -1.51 -14.77
CA PRO A 160 0.69 -2.28 -15.54
C PRO A 160 1.13 -3.71 -15.87
N ASP A 161 2.42 -3.89 -16.13
CA ASP A 161 3.02 -5.18 -16.45
C ASP A 161 3.32 -6.05 -15.22
N ASP A 162 3.16 -5.51 -14.00
CA ASP A 162 3.32 -6.30 -12.77
C ASP A 162 2.15 -7.28 -12.64
N MET A 163 2.44 -8.54 -12.96
CA MET A 163 1.53 -9.68 -12.83
C MET A 163 0.13 -9.35 -13.38
N PRO A 164 -0.08 -9.30 -14.71
CA PRO A 164 -1.40 -9.10 -15.28
C PRO A 164 -2.42 -10.14 -14.78
N LEU A 165 -3.72 -9.84 -14.84
CA LEU A 165 -4.79 -10.70 -14.29
C LEU A 165 -4.68 -12.18 -14.70
N GLY A 166 -4.29 -12.46 -15.95
CA GLY A 166 -4.11 -13.83 -16.43
C GLY A 166 -2.96 -14.58 -15.75
N VAL A 167 -1.88 -13.89 -15.40
CA VAL A 167 -0.76 -14.42 -14.63
C VAL A 167 -1.17 -14.59 -13.17
N PHE A 168 -1.81 -13.58 -12.59
CA PHE A 168 -2.30 -13.65 -11.21
C PHE A 168 -3.22 -14.85 -11.01
N LYS A 169 -4.16 -15.11 -11.93
CA LYS A 169 -5.06 -16.25 -11.83
C LYS A 169 -4.30 -17.58 -11.75
N GLN A 170 -3.31 -17.78 -12.63
CA GLN A 170 -2.50 -19.00 -12.63
C GLN A 170 -1.69 -19.16 -11.33
N VAL A 171 -1.05 -18.08 -10.88
CA VAL A 171 -0.31 -18.06 -9.61
C VAL A 171 -1.24 -18.36 -8.44
N ALA A 172 -2.42 -17.74 -8.42
CA ALA A 172 -3.39 -17.93 -7.35
C ALA A 172 -3.97 -19.34 -7.31
N ASP A 173 -4.29 -19.92 -8.47
CA ASP A 173 -4.77 -21.30 -8.57
C ASP A 173 -3.70 -22.28 -8.02
N ALA A 174 -2.44 -22.13 -8.43
CA ALA A 174 -1.34 -22.94 -7.92
C ALA A 174 -1.08 -22.72 -6.41
N CYS A 175 -1.08 -21.47 -5.93
CA CYS A 175 -0.95 -21.18 -4.50
C CYS A 175 -2.08 -21.82 -3.67
N ASN A 176 -3.32 -21.79 -4.16
CA ASN A 176 -4.47 -22.41 -3.49
C ASN A 176 -4.31 -23.93 -3.41
N GLU A 177 -3.84 -24.59 -4.47
CA GLU A 177 -3.54 -26.04 -4.46
C GLU A 177 -2.47 -26.40 -3.41
N TYR A 178 -1.51 -25.50 -3.19
CA TYR A 178 -0.41 -25.69 -2.25
C TYR A 178 -0.73 -25.20 -0.83
N GLY A 179 -1.91 -24.62 -0.60
CA GLY A 179 -2.29 -24.07 0.71
C GLY A 179 -1.54 -22.78 1.08
N ILE A 180 -1.08 -22.01 0.09
CA ILE A 180 -0.35 -20.75 0.25
C ILE A 180 -1.36 -19.60 0.17
N GLU A 181 -1.49 -18.78 1.23
CA GLU A 181 -2.30 -17.57 1.18
C GLU A 181 -1.71 -16.58 0.16
N VAL A 182 -2.51 -16.02 -0.74
CA VAL A 182 -2.02 -15.12 -1.78
C VAL A 182 -2.86 -13.86 -1.90
N GLU A 183 -2.18 -12.70 -1.94
CA GLU A 183 -2.78 -11.41 -2.29
C GLU A 183 -1.89 -10.66 -3.28
N ALA A 184 -2.50 -10.05 -4.28
CA ALA A 184 -1.80 -9.32 -5.33
C ALA A 184 -2.40 -7.91 -5.51
N PRO A 185 -2.24 -7.02 -4.50
CA PRO A 185 -2.83 -5.68 -4.51
C PRO A 185 -2.32 -4.83 -5.68
N LYS A 186 -3.24 -4.10 -6.32
CA LYS A 186 -2.96 -3.12 -7.37
C LYS A 186 -3.78 -1.84 -7.10
N PRO A 187 -3.16 -0.66 -6.86
CA PRO A 187 -1.76 -0.48 -6.44
C PRO A 187 -1.41 -1.28 -5.18
N SER A 188 -0.14 -1.34 -4.81
CA SER A 188 0.32 -1.99 -3.57
C SER A 188 -0.40 -1.48 -2.31
N CYS A 189 -0.77 -0.19 -2.27
CA CYS A 189 -1.54 0.42 -1.19
C CYS A 189 -3.04 0.08 -1.20
N SER A 190 -3.53 -0.81 -2.08
CA SER A 190 -4.89 -1.37 -2.01
C SER A 190 -4.99 -2.65 -1.18
N LEU A 191 -3.88 -3.10 -0.58
CA LEU A 191 -3.80 -4.32 0.22
C LEU A 191 -4.77 -4.30 1.41
N ILE A 192 -5.86 -5.07 1.27
CA ILE A 192 -6.76 -5.49 2.35
C ILE A 192 -6.74 -7.03 2.38
N PRO A 193 -6.06 -7.66 3.34
CA PRO A 193 -5.86 -9.11 3.35
C PRO A 193 -7.15 -9.87 3.70
N ARG A 194 -7.39 -11.00 3.03
CA ARG A 194 -8.46 -11.96 3.38
C ARG A 194 -7.97 -13.07 4.30
N GLY A 195 -6.72 -13.49 4.13
CA GLY A 195 -6.09 -14.56 4.90
C GLY A 195 -5.62 -14.13 6.28
N LYS A 196 -5.49 -15.09 7.20
CA LYS A 196 -5.14 -14.80 8.60
C LYS A 196 -3.66 -14.44 8.73
N LEU A 197 -2.79 -15.12 7.99
CA LEU A 197 -1.35 -14.84 8.02
C LEU A 197 -1.06 -13.49 7.38
N LEU A 198 -1.69 -13.19 6.23
CA LEU A 198 -1.53 -11.89 5.58
C LEU A 198 -2.16 -10.73 6.38
N ASN A 199 -3.23 -10.97 7.15
CA ASN A 199 -3.71 -9.97 8.12
C ASN A 199 -2.70 -9.74 9.25
N THR A 200 -2.02 -10.79 9.70
CA THR A 200 -0.94 -10.68 10.70
C THR A 200 0.26 -9.92 10.15
N PHE A 201 0.60 -10.11 8.87
CA PHE A 201 1.61 -9.33 8.16
C PHE A 201 1.30 -7.83 8.20
N VAL A 202 0.10 -7.42 7.75
CA VAL A 202 -0.30 -6.00 7.73
C VAL A 202 -0.32 -5.40 9.12
N LYS A 203 -0.87 -6.13 10.10
CA LYS A 203 -0.87 -5.70 11.50
C LYS A 203 0.53 -5.57 12.06
N THR A 204 1.45 -6.48 11.76
CA THR A 204 2.81 -6.44 12.34
C THR A 204 3.65 -5.34 11.69
N LEU A 205 3.71 -5.31 10.37
CA LEU A 205 4.61 -4.44 9.62
C LEU A 205 4.03 -3.06 9.34
N ARG A 206 2.74 -2.86 9.67
CA ARG A 206 2.03 -1.57 9.52
C ARG A 206 2.09 -1.03 8.08
N ILE A 207 2.15 -1.92 7.08
CA ILE A 207 2.09 -1.55 5.66
C ILE A 207 0.92 -2.24 4.95
N GLY A 208 0.24 -1.51 4.08
CA GLY A 208 -0.91 -1.99 3.31
C GLY A 208 -1.79 -0.83 2.87
N ARG A 209 -3.12 -1.04 2.88
CA ARG A 209 -4.04 0.09 2.71
C ARG A 209 -3.95 1.05 3.89
N PRO A 210 -3.72 2.36 3.66
CA PRO A 210 -3.49 3.31 4.74
C PRO A 210 -4.71 3.46 5.65
N VAL A 211 -4.43 3.55 6.95
CA VAL A 211 -5.42 3.80 8.00
C VAL A 211 -4.81 4.79 8.98
N VAL A 212 -5.50 5.90 9.19
CA VAL A 212 -4.99 7.06 9.93
C VAL A 212 -6.06 7.57 10.88
N SER A 213 -5.66 8.24 11.95
CA SER A 213 -6.58 8.99 12.81
C SER A 213 -6.13 10.44 12.91
N LEU A 214 -7.09 11.36 12.88
CA LEU A 214 -6.84 12.80 12.89
C LEU A 214 -7.50 13.42 14.12
N HIS A 215 -6.72 14.22 14.85
CA HIS A 215 -7.27 15.10 15.86
C HIS A 215 -7.50 16.47 15.23
N VAL A 216 -8.76 16.90 15.20
CA VAL A 216 -9.20 18.13 14.54
C VAL A 216 -9.76 19.11 15.56
N VAL A 217 -9.53 20.40 15.34
CA VAL A 217 -10.15 21.48 16.12
C VAL A 217 -11.16 22.19 15.23
N ARG A 218 -12.38 22.39 15.74
CA ARG A 218 -13.45 23.08 15.03
C ARG A 218 -13.67 24.47 15.60
N ILE A 219 -13.72 25.49 14.73
CA ILE A 219 -14.03 26.88 15.09
C ILE A 219 -15.04 27.39 14.05
N GLY A 220 -16.30 27.57 14.47
CA GLY A 220 -17.39 27.83 13.52
C GLY A 220 -17.54 26.68 12.53
N GLU A 221 -17.54 27.00 11.24
CA GLU A 221 -17.59 26.01 10.14
C GLU A 221 -16.22 25.42 9.80
N SER A 222 -15.14 26.02 10.31
CA SER A 222 -13.77 25.63 10.00
C SER A 222 -13.33 24.41 10.81
N LEU A 223 -12.54 23.55 10.16
CA LEU A 223 -11.89 22.39 10.74
C LEU A 223 -10.38 22.47 10.46
N THR A 224 -9.56 22.46 11.52
CA THR A 224 -8.10 22.41 11.41
C THR A 224 -7.55 21.08 11.90
N ILE A 225 -6.70 20.43 11.09
CA ILE A 225 -5.97 19.22 11.49
C ILE A 225 -4.84 19.62 12.43
N ARG A 226 -4.84 19.13 13.68
CA ARG A 226 -3.82 19.48 14.69
C ARG A 226 -2.83 18.38 14.98
N ARG A 227 -3.26 17.12 14.92
CA ARG A 227 -2.40 15.94 15.10
C ARG A 227 -2.87 14.84 14.17
N ALA A 228 -1.95 13.96 13.81
CA ALA A 228 -2.22 12.81 12.98
C ALA A 228 -1.49 11.59 13.54
N LYS A 229 -2.14 10.42 13.50
CA LYS A 229 -1.53 9.13 13.81
C LYS A 229 -1.70 8.17 12.66
N ILE A 230 -0.70 7.33 12.43
CA ILE A 230 -0.71 6.29 11.39
C ILE A 230 -0.85 4.93 12.06
N HIS A 231 -1.89 4.19 11.69
CA HIS A 231 -2.10 2.80 12.10
C HIS A 231 -1.58 1.83 11.03
N VAL A 232 -1.75 2.18 9.76
CA VAL A 232 -1.14 1.48 8.62
C VAL A 232 -0.71 2.52 7.61
N SER A 233 0.51 2.40 7.09
CA SER A 233 1.04 3.26 6.02
C SER A 233 0.89 2.57 4.66
N ALA A 234 0.82 3.36 3.59
CA ALA A 234 1.10 2.84 2.26
C ALA A 234 2.50 2.18 2.22
N PRO A 235 2.71 1.10 1.45
CA PRO A 235 3.98 0.37 1.41
C PRO A 235 5.19 1.23 1.03
N CYS A 236 5.01 2.24 0.16
CA CYS A 236 6.07 3.16 -0.25
C CYS A 236 6.39 4.27 0.79
N GLY A 237 5.66 4.35 1.91
CA GLY A 237 5.86 5.34 2.97
C GLY A 237 5.22 6.72 2.75
N MET A 238 4.47 6.90 1.66
CA MET A 238 3.78 8.16 1.29
C MET A 238 2.94 8.75 2.44
N THR A 239 2.23 7.90 3.18
CA THR A 239 1.27 8.33 4.22
C THR A 239 1.92 9.23 5.27
N TRP A 240 3.18 8.97 5.62
CA TRP A 240 3.97 9.82 6.52
C TRP A 240 4.17 11.23 5.98
N TYR A 241 4.55 11.33 4.70
CA TYR A 241 4.80 12.60 4.04
C TYR A 241 3.50 13.43 3.94
N VAL A 242 2.41 12.80 3.50
CA VAL A 242 1.14 13.48 3.32
C VAL A 242 0.61 14.00 4.65
N LEU A 243 0.53 13.15 5.68
CA LEU A 243 0.01 13.58 6.99
C LEU A 243 0.85 14.67 7.64
N LYS A 244 2.19 14.57 7.57
CA LYS A 244 3.08 15.62 8.08
C LYS A 244 2.74 16.98 7.48
N ASN A 245 2.45 17.03 6.17
CA ASN A 245 2.17 18.27 5.46
C ASN A 245 0.69 18.70 5.51
N LEU A 246 -0.19 17.86 6.05
CA LEU A 246 -1.58 18.21 6.35
C LEU A 246 -1.79 18.69 7.79
N ILE A 247 -0.84 18.45 8.71
CA ILE A 247 -0.89 19.06 10.05
C ILE A 247 -0.84 20.59 9.89
N GLY A 248 -1.85 21.26 10.46
CA GLY A 248 -2.06 22.70 10.34
C GLY A 248 -2.95 23.10 9.15
N TYR A 249 -3.32 22.18 8.26
CA TYR A 249 -4.26 22.48 7.19
C TYR A 249 -5.64 22.80 7.77
N GLU A 250 -6.22 23.90 7.30
CA GLU A 250 -7.53 24.39 7.67
C GLU A 250 -8.50 24.25 6.50
N LEU A 251 -9.58 23.52 6.72
CA LEU A 251 -10.72 23.43 5.82
C LEU A 251 -11.77 24.44 6.31
N LYS A 252 -11.97 25.55 5.58
CA LYS A 252 -12.76 26.69 6.11
C LYS A 252 -14.24 26.36 6.28
N SER A 253 -14.79 25.52 5.41
CA SER A 253 -16.10 24.90 5.56
C SER A 253 -16.21 23.66 4.68
N LEU A 254 -17.31 22.91 4.81
CA LEU A 254 -17.58 21.70 4.03
C LEU A 254 -18.32 21.98 2.71
N ASN A 255 -18.16 23.19 2.15
CA ASN A 255 -18.73 23.49 0.85
C ASN A 255 -17.94 22.78 -0.28
N PRO A 256 -18.55 22.55 -1.46
CA PRO A 256 -17.89 21.83 -2.55
C PRO A 256 -16.56 22.45 -3.02
N GLN A 257 -16.41 23.78 -2.96
CA GLN A 257 -15.20 24.47 -3.40
C GLN A 257 -14.03 24.22 -2.44
N GLU A 258 -14.26 24.33 -1.14
CA GLU A 258 -13.25 24.05 -0.10
C GLU A 258 -12.86 22.57 -0.07
N LEU A 259 -13.84 21.66 -0.21
CA LEU A 259 -13.57 20.22 -0.33
C LEU A 259 -12.71 19.91 -1.56
N ARG A 260 -12.99 20.54 -2.71
CA ARG A 260 -12.17 20.37 -3.92
C ARG A 260 -10.75 20.88 -3.70
N ALA A 261 -10.57 22.06 -3.10
CA ALA A 261 -9.23 22.59 -2.79
C ALA A 261 -8.44 21.67 -1.84
N PHE A 262 -9.12 21.03 -0.89
CA PHE A 262 -8.51 20.04 -0.01
C PHE A 262 -8.11 18.76 -0.74
N TYR A 263 -8.97 18.25 -1.63
CA TYR A 263 -8.65 17.09 -2.46
C TYR A 263 -7.47 17.35 -3.40
N ASP A 264 -7.40 18.55 -3.98
CA ASP A 264 -6.29 18.99 -4.82
C ASP A 264 -5.00 19.09 -3.99
N LYS A 265 -5.08 19.56 -2.74
CA LYS A 265 -3.92 19.59 -1.83
C LYS A 265 -3.40 18.18 -1.53
N ILE A 266 -4.28 17.22 -1.23
CA ILE A 266 -3.89 15.81 -0.99
C ILE A 266 -3.23 15.25 -2.26
N SER A 267 -3.86 15.44 -3.42
CA SER A 267 -3.32 14.97 -4.70
C SER A 267 -1.95 15.58 -5.00
N LEU A 268 -1.77 16.89 -4.78
CA LEU A 268 -0.49 17.56 -4.97
C LEU A 268 0.59 16.97 -4.07
N LEU A 269 0.29 16.71 -2.79
CA LEU A 269 1.23 16.06 -1.87
C LEU A 269 1.58 14.64 -2.35
N HIS A 270 0.59 13.87 -2.81
CA HIS A 270 0.82 12.55 -3.39
C HIS A 270 1.79 12.59 -4.57
N HIS A 271 1.60 13.51 -5.52
CA HIS A 271 2.49 13.65 -6.68
C HIS A 271 3.88 14.21 -6.31
N SER A 272 4.02 14.89 -5.17
CA SER A 272 5.29 15.49 -4.73
C SER A 272 6.24 14.49 -4.05
N TYR A 273 5.78 13.29 -3.76
CA TYR A 273 6.59 12.24 -3.13
C TYR A 273 6.83 11.12 -4.13
N PRO A 274 7.97 10.39 -4.05
CA PRO A 274 8.27 9.31 -4.98
C PRO A 274 7.36 8.11 -4.70
N CYS A 275 6.12 8.16 -5.18
CA CYS A 275 5.20 7.03 -5.20
C CYS A 275 5.74 5.96 -6.16
N THR A 276 5.51 4.69 -5.84
CA THR A 276 5.87 3.56 -6.72
C THR A 276 4.83 3.33 -7.82
N GLY A 277 3.60 3.84 -7.64
CA GLY A 277 2.52 3.67 -8.62
C GLY A 277 2.87 4.30 -9.97
N SER A 278 2.76 3.51 -11.04
CA SER A 278 3.03 3.94 -12.40
C SER A 278 2.02 4.97 -12.92
N MET A 279 2.53 5.90 -13.73
CA MET A 279 1.73 6.84 -14.52
C MET A 279 1.23 6.23 -15.84
N ASN A 280 1.64 5.01 -16.17
CA ASN A 280 1.13 4.31 -17.35
C ASN A 280 -0.33 3.90 -17.11
N TYR A 281 -1.14 4.01 -18.15
CA TYR A 281 -2.53 3.58 -18.11
C TYR A 281 -2.61 2.07 -17.83
N ASP A 282 -3.42 1.70 -16.85
CA ASP A 282 -3.66 0.31 -16.50
C ASP A 282 -5.06 -0.12 -16.94
N ARG A 283 -5.12 -1.20 -17.73
CA ARG A 283 -6.38 -1.69 -18.29
C ARG A 283 -7.28 -2.37 -17.26
N GLU A 284 -6.71 -2.94 -16.20
CA GLU A 284 -7.47 -3.58 -15.14
C GLU A 284 -8.16 -2.55 -14.25
N LEU A 285 -7.47 -1.46 -13.94
CA LEU A 285 -7.99 -0.36 -13.15
C LEU A 285 -8.84 0.64 -13.97
N GLY A 286 -8.61 0.71 -15.29
CA GLY A 286 -9.20 1.71 -16.16
C GLY A 286 -8.70 3.13 -15.84
N ASP A 287 -7.51 3.29 -15.28
CA ASP A 287 -6.86 4.56 -14.96
C ASP A 287 -5.37 4.27 -14.72
N THR A 288 -4.56 5.28 -14.41
CA THR A 288 -3.19 5.07 -13.94
C THR A 288 -3.18 4.51 -12.52
N ILE A 289 -2.16 3.71 -12.21
CA ILE A 289 -1.97 3.13 -10.87
C ILE A 289 -1.70 4.24 -9.83
N LEU A 290 -0.96 5.29 -10.23
CA LEU A 290 -0.73 6.47 -9.40
C LEU A 290 -2.03 7.20 -9.03
N HIS A 291 -2.95 7.40 -9.98
CA HIS A 291 -4.24 8.02 -9.68
C HIS A 291 -5.05 7.18 -8.69
N TRP A 292 -5.09 5.86 -8.87
CA TRP A 292 -5.72 4.96 -7.90
C TRP A 292 -5.11 5.09 -6.50
N ALA A 293 -3.78 5.15 -6.41
CA ALA A 293 -3.08 5.36 -5.14
C ALA A 293 -3.43 6.72 -4.49
N SER A 294 -3.59 7.78 -5.30
CA SER A 294 -4.03 9.11 -4.84
C SER A 294 -5.47 9.09 -4.30
N TYR A 295 -6.38 8.35 -4.95
CA TYR A 295 -7.73 8.12 -4.41
C TYR A 295 -7.69 7.39 -3.07
N ILE A 296 -6.91 6.32 -2.95
CA ILE A 296 -6.81 5.54 -1.70
C ILE A 296 -6.28 6.39 -0.53
N ASP A 297 -5.28 7.23 -0.79
CA ASP A 297 -4.74 8.16 0.21
C ASP A 297 -5.81 9.17 0.65
N ARG A 298 -6.54 9.75 -0.31
CA ARG A 298 -7.68 10.64 -0.06
C ARG A 298 -8.78 9.96 0.75
N GLU A 299 -9.15 8.72 0.40
CA GLU A 299 -10.16 7.92 1.11
C GLU A 299 -9.78 7.76 2.58
N SER A 300 -8.52 7.44 2.88
CA SER A 300 -8.05 7.29 4.27
C SER A 300 -8.17 8.59 5.06
N ILE A 301 -7.84 9.73 4.45
CA ILE A 301 -7.91 11.04 5.12
C ILE A 301 -9.36 11.48 5.34
N ILE A 302 -10.23 11.32 4.34
CA ILE A 302 -11.65 11.66 4.44
C ILE A 302 -12.34 10.79 5.49
N SER A 303 -12.04 9.49 5.51
CA SER A 303 -12.57 8.59 6.54
C SER A 303 -12.17 9.04 7.95
N ALA A 304 -10.88 9.39 8.14
CA ALA A 304 -10.36 9.89 9.41
C ALA A 304 -10.95 11.25 9.85
N LEU A 305 -11.54 12.02 8.93
CA LEU A 305 -12.29 13.25 9.23
C LEU A 305 -13.77 12.98 9.59
N GLY A 306 -14.26 11.74 9.43
CA GLY A 306 -15.66 11.37 9.66
C GLY A 306 -16.60 11.86 8.56
N LEU A 307 -16.09 12.11 7.35
CA LEU A 307 -16.85 12.63 6.21
C LEU A 307 -17.41 11.48 5.36
N SER A 308 -18.40 10.76 5.91
CA SER A 308 -18.91 9.51 5.32
C SER A 308 -19.49 9.66 3.90
N ARG A 309 -20.18 10.78 3.63
CA ARG A 309 -20.77 11.03 2.32
C ARG A 309 -19.68 11.27 1.28
N GLU A 310 -18.70 12.09 1.61
CA GLU A 310 -17.56 12.40 0.76
C GLU A 310 -16.72 11.15 0.50
N LEU A 311 -16.58 10.26 1.49
CA LEU A 311 -15.91 8.98 1.31
C LEU A 311 -16.63 8.11 0.27
N GLU A 312 -17.96 8.04 0.33
CA GLU A 312 -18.77 7.33 -0.65
C GLU A 312 -18.57 7.89 -2.07
N GLU A 313 -18.63 9.21 -2.22
CA GLU A 313 -18.41 9.89 -3.51
C GLU A 313 -17.01 9.61 -4.07
N VAL A 314 -15.97 9.62 -3.23
CA VAL A 314 -14.58 9.37 -3.65
C VAL A 314 -14.36 7.90 -4.04
N VAL A 315 -14.89 6.95 -3.26
CA VAL A 315 -14.80 5.51 -3.59
C VAL A 315 -15.56 5.21 -4.89
N GLU A 316 -16.76 5.78 -5.06
CA GLU A 316 -17.51 5.62 -6.30
C GLU A 316 -16.73 6.20 -7.49
N GLU A 317 -16.10 7.35 -7.33
CA GLU A 317 -15.30 7.97 -8.38
C GLU A 317 -14.06 7.16 -8.75
N ARG A 318 -13.36 6.56 -7.78
CA ARG A 318 -12.20 5.67 -8.02
C ARG A 318 -12.60 4.45 -8.85
N LEU A 319 -13.76 3.85 -8.56
CA LEU A 319 -14.22 2.63 -9.24
C LEU A 319 -14.76 2.88 -10.65
N LYS A 320 -14.99 4.13 -11.06
CA LYS A 320 -15.42 4.46 -12.42
C LYS A 320 -14.23 4.33 -13.39
N PRO A 321 -14.32 3.49 -14.43
CA PRO A 321 -13.31 3.45 -15.48
C PRO A 321 -13.13 4.83 -16.11
N LYS A 322 -11.87 5.26 -16.22
CA LYS A 322 -11.46 6.42 -17.02
C LYS A 322 -11.07 5.91 -18.41
N HIS A 323 -11.62 6.54 -19.44
CA HIS A 323 -11.38 6.17 -20.83
C HIS A 323 -10.25 6.98 -21.43
#